data_AF-A0A2H6H1I4-F1
#
_entry.id   AF-A0A2H6H1I4-F1
#
_cell.length_a   1.000
_cell.length_b   1.000
_cell.length_c   1.000
_cell.angle_alpha   90.00
_cell.angle_beta   90.00
_cell.angle_gamma   90.00
#
_symmetry.space_group_name_H-M   'P 1'
#
loop_
_entity.id
_entity.type
_entity.pdbx_description
1 polymer ?
#
loop_
_entity_poly.entity_id
_entity_poly.type
_entity_poly.pdbx_seq_one_letter_code
_entity_poly.pdbx_strand_id
1 'polypeptide(L)'
;MEEEILKIYRRKFNDKELFSHLIERIELHMDKLRKLKEDKEKRETFLREIADVYLLSRVLLKLEKVSEETIEKSSEYYMKKIDELFQTN
;
A
#
# COMPACT_ATOMS: atom_id res chain seq x y z
N MET A 1 14.31 2.70 6.54
CA MET A 1 13.06 2.16 7.11
C MET A 1 12.56 0.95 6.31
N GLU A 2 12.26 1.06 5.03
CA GLU A 2 11.75 -0.06 4.20
C GLU A 2 12.74 -1.23 4.13
N GLU A 3 14.04 -0.93 4.01
CA GLU A 3 15.10 -1.94 4.03
C GLU A 3 15.20 -2.67 5.37
N GLU A 4 14.92 -1.98 6.48
CA GLU A 4 14.91 -2.58 7.82
C GLU A 4 13.70 -3.50 7.98
N ILE A 5 12.54 -3.09 7.48
CA ILE A 5 11.32 -3.91 7.46
C ILE A 5 11.53 -5.18 6.62
N LEU A 6 12.07 -5.05 5.41
CA LEU A 6 12.42 -6.20 4.57
C LEU A 6 13.42 -7.13 5.25
N LYS A 7 14.44 -6.58 5.92
CA LYS A 7 15.43 -7.38 6.66
C LYS A 7 14.80 -8.17 7.80
N ILE A 8 13.78 -7.63 8.48
CA ILE A 8 13.06 -8.34 9.54
C ILE A 8 12.22 -9.46 8.94
N TYR A 9 11.43 -9.18 7.89
CA TYR A 9 10.59 -10.20 7.27
C TYR A 9 11.36 -11.34 6.62
N ARG A 10 12.50 -11.04 5.98
CA ARG A 10 13.39 -12.05 5.36
C ARG A 10 14.03 -13.04 6.35
N ARG A 11 13.89 -12.81 7.66
CA ARG A 11 14.24 -13.81 8.68
C ARG A 11 13.25 -14.97 8.71
N LYS A 12 12.05 -14.80 8.15
CA LYS A 12 10.94 -15.77 8.23
C LYS A 12 10.39 -16.20 6.88
N PHE A 13 10.56 -15.39 5.84
CA PHE A 13 9.95 -15.60 4.53
C PHE A 13 11.00 -15.50 3.42
N ASN A 14 10.87 -16.34 2.40
CA ASN A 14 11.53 -16.07 1.12
C ASN A 14 10.81 -14.93 0.36
N ASP A 15 11.39 -14.41 -0.72
CA ASP A 15 10.83 -13.25 -1.42
C ASP A 15 9.40 -13.48 -1.96
N LYS A 16 9.07 -14.69 -2.42
CA LYS A 16 7.70 -15.03 -2.91
C LYS A 16 6.69 -15.06 -1.77
N GLU A 17 7.02 -15.73 -0.67
CA GLU A 17 6.18 -15.77 0.53
C GLU A 17 6.01 -14.37 1.12
N LEU A 18 7.08 -13.56 1.08
CA LEU A 18 7.05 -12.20 1.56
C LEU A 18 6.13 -11.31 0.72
N PHE A 19 6.16 -11.46 -0.61
CA PHE A 19 5.22 -10.75 -1.49
C PHE A 19 3.76 -11.05 -1.08
N SER A 20 3.40 -12.34 -0.99
CA SER A 20 2.05 -12.75 -0.58
C SER A 20 1.70 -12.23 0.82
N HIS A 21 2.62 -12.34 1.77
CA HIS A 21 2.42 -11.84 3.13
C HIS A 21 2.16 -10.34 3.17
N LEU A 22 2.92 -9.53 2.43
CA LEU A 22 2.73 -8.08 2.39
C LEU A 22 1.36 -7.70 1.82
N ILE A 23 0.89 -8.39 0.78
CA ILE A 23 -0.47 -8.20 0.22
C ILE A 23 -1.53 -8.50 1.28
N GLU A 24 -1.47 -9.66 1.95
CA GLU A 24 -2.41 -10.03 3.01
C GLU A 24 -2.42 -8.99 4.14
N ARG A 25 -1.25 -8.47 4.52
CA ARG A 25 -1.16 -7.41 5.53
C ARG A 25 -1.85 -6.13 5.06
N ILE A 26 -1.61 -5.69 3.83
CA ILE A 26 -2.26 -4.51 3.25
C ILE A 26 -3.79 -4.68 3.25
N GLU A 27 -4.29 -5.84 2.83
CA GLU A 27 -5.73 -6.15 2.83
C GLU A 27 -6.35 -6.03 4.23
N LEU A 28 -5.69 -6.57 5.25
CA LEU A 28 -6.14 -6.46 6.64
C LEU A 28 -6.23 -4.99 7.12
N HIS A 29 -5.26 -4.16 6.75
CA HIS A 29 -5.28 -2.73 7.08
C HIS A 29 -6.39 -1.99 6.31
N MET A 30 -6.62 -2.32 5.03
CA MET A 30 -7.70 -1.75 4.23
C MET A 30 -9.09 -2.09 4.78
N ASP A 31 -9.30 -3.33 5.24
CA ASP A 31 -10.56 -3.75 5.86
C ASP A 31 -10.84 -3.01 7.17
N LYS A 32 -9.80 -2.74 7.97
CA LYS A 32 -9.93 -1.90 9.15
C LYS A 32 -10.26 -0.46 8.80
N LEU A 33 -9.61 0.11 7.77
CA LEU A 33 -9.87 1.49 7.32
C LEU A 33 -11.33 1.68 6.92
N ARG A 34 -11.94 0.71 6.22
CA ARG A 34 -13.36 0.75 5.85
C ARG A 34 -14.25 0.88 7.10
N LYS A 35 -14.01 0.07 8.13
CA LYS A 35 -14.76 0.10 9.39
C LYS A 35 -14.53 1.39 10.19
N LEU A 36 -13.29 1.88 10.21
CA LEU A 36 -12.91 3.08 10.96
C LEU A 36 -13.41 4.38 10.33
N LYS A 37 -13.59 4.42 9.00
CA LYS A 37 -14.05 5.63 8.30
C LYS A 37 -15.45 6.08 8.74
N GLU A 38 -16.26 5.13 9.20
CA GLU A 38 -17.62 5.35 9.71
C GLU A 38 -17.61 5.87 11.17
N ASP A 39 -16.49 5.73 11.88
CA ASP A 39 -16.34 6.02 13.32
C ASP A 39 -15.45 7.27 13.55
N LYS A 40 -16.08 8.40 13.85
CA LYS A 40 -15.38 9.70 14.05
C LYS A 40 -14.52 9.75 15.32
N GLU A 41 -14.73 8.88 16.30
CA GLU A 41 -13.99 8.89 17.56
C GLU A 41 -12.60 8.27 17.44
N LYS A 42 -12.34 7.51 16.36
CA LYS A 42 -11.08 6.77 16.16
C LYS A 42 -10.16 7.39 15.10
N ARG A 43 -10.19 8.71 14.94
CA ARG A 43 -9.42 9.43 13.90
C ARG A 43 -7.92 9.11 13.92
N GLU A 44 -7.29 9.07 15.10
CA GLU A 44 -5.85 8.77 15.18
C GLU A 44 -5.53 7.34 14.73
N THR A 45 -6.36 6.37 15.11
CA THR A 45 -6.22 4.98 14.66
C THR A 45 -6.42 4.89 13.16
N PHE A 46 -7.43 5.57 12.60
CA PHE A 46 -7.63 5.66 11.15
C PHE A 46 -6.39 6.20 10.42
N LEU A 47 -5.80 7.29 10.91
CA LEU A 47 -4.58 7.87 10.31
C LEU A 47 -3.38 6.93 10.39
N ARG A 48 -3.21 6.21 11.51
CA ARG A 48 -2.16 5.18 11.64
C ARG A 48 -2.33 4.05 10.64
N GLU A 49 -3.55 3.56 10.46
CA GLU A 49 -3.83 2.49 9.51
C GLU A 49 -3.57 2.94 8.04
N ILE A 50 -3.82 4.22 7.69
CA ILE A 50 -3.40 4.78 6.39
C ILE A 50 -1.88 4.76 6.25
N ALA A 51 -1.16 5.21 7.28
CA ALA A 51 0.29 5.25 7.27
C ALA A 51 0.90 3.84 7.13
N ASP A 52 0.30 2.85 7.79
CA ASP A 52 0.71 1.44 7.69
C ASP A 52 0.51 0.90 6.26
N VAL A 53 -0.64 1.19 5.61
CA VAL A 53 -0.88 0.81 4.21
C VAL A 53 0.16 1.45 3.28
N TYR A 54 0.43 2.75 3.45
CA TYR A 54 1.43 3.46 2.66
C TYR A 54 2.83 2.84 2.83
N LEU A 55 3.24 2.57 4.06
CA LEU A 55 4.55 1.98 4.37
C LEU A 55 4.69 0.57 3.77
N LEU A 56 3.68 -0.29 3.95
CA LEU A 56 3.69 -1.64 3.38
C LEU A 56 3.70 -1.63 1.85
N SER A 57 2.99 -0.68 1.23
CA SER A 57 3.00 -0.51 -0.23
C SER A 57 4.38 -0.11 -0.74
N ARG A 58 5.10 0.78 -0.04
CA ARG A 58 6.49 1.12 -0.37
C ARG A 58 7.45 -0.06 -0.20
N VAL A 59 7.25 -0.86 0.85
CA VAL A 59 8.03 -2.09 1.06
C VAL A 59 7.81 -3.07 -0.09
N LEU A 60 6.58 -3.20 -0.59
CA LEU A 60 6.25 -4.04 -1.75
C LEU A 60 6.95 -3.54 -3.03
N LEU A 61 6.88 -2.24 -3.32
CA LEU A 61 7.58 -1.63 -4.47
C LEU A 61 9.10 -1.89 -4.40
N LYS A 62 9.69 -1.77 -3.20
CA LYS A 62 11.13 -2.02 -2.97
C LYS A 62 11.48 -3.50 -3.13
N LEU A 63 10.64 -4.41 -2.64
CA LEU A 63 10.82 -5.86 -2.80
C LEU A 63 10.92 -6.25 -4.28
N GLU A 64 9.98 -5.75 -5.07
CA GLU A 64 9.88 -6.01 -6.52
C GLU A 64 10.80 -5.13 -7.37
N LYS A 65 11.60 -4.25 -6.74
CA LYS A 65 12.54 -3.34 -7.41
C LYS A 65 11.86 -2.47 -8.47
N VAL A 66 10.64 -2.02 -8.19
CA VAL A 66 9.91 -1.11 -9.09
C VAL A 66 10.64 0.22 -9.17
N SER A 67 10.97 0.66 -10.39
CA SER A 67 11.68 1.92 -10.61
C SER A 67 10.77 3.13 -10.45
N GLU A 68 11.36 4.29 -10.11
CA GLU A 68 10.63 5.57 -10.06
C GLU A 68 9.96 5.89 -11.40
N GLU A 69 10.66 5.67 -12.52
CA GLU A 69 10.09 5.81 -13.87
C GLU A 69 8.82 4.96 -14.08
N THR A 70 8.80 3.73 -13.54
CA THR A 70 7.62 2.85 -13.64
C THR A 70 6.46 3.41 -12.81
N ILE A 71 6.74 3.95 -11.62
CA ILE A 71 5.74 4.57 -10.75
C ILE A 71 5.15 5.82 -11.41
N GLU A 72 5.99 6.67 -12.02
CA GLU A 72 5.58 7.87 -12.74
C GLU A 72 4.66 7.53 -13.90
N LYS A 73 5.08 6.62 -14.80
CA LYS A 73 4.25 6.15 -15.92
C LYS A 73 2.93 5.54 -15.46
N SER A 74 2.96 4.75 -14.38
CA SER A 74 1.74 4.18 -13.80
C SER A 74 0.82 5.26 -13.24
N SER A 75 1.37 6.31 -12.63
CA SER A 75 0.62 7.44 -12.11
C SER A 75 -0.04 8.24 -13.23
N GLU A 76 0.69 8.58 -14.30
CA GLU A 76 0.15 9.27 -15.47
C GLU A 76 -0.99 8.48 -16.12
N TYR A 77 -0.78 7.17 -16.31
CA TYR A 77 -1.82 6.28 -16.83
C TYR A 77 -3.06 6.27 -15.94
N TYR A 78 -2.89 6.19 -14.63
CA TYR A 78 -4.02 6.13 -13.69
C TYR A 78 -4.75 7.47 -13.57
N MET A 79 -4.05 8.61 -13.62
CA MET A 79 -4.67 9.93 -13.66
C MET A 79 -5.56 10.10 -14.88
N LYS A 80 -5.11 9.66 -16.06
CA LYS A 80 -5.94 9.64 -17.27
C LYS A 80 -7.18 8.77 -17.08
N LYS A 81 -7.06 7.62 -16.42
CA LYS A 81 -8.21 6.75 -16.11
C LYS A 81 -9.21 7.41 -15.16
N ILE A 82 -8.74 8.15 -14.16
CA ILE A 82 -9.59 8.95 -13.28
C ILE A 82 -10.34 10.01 -14.09
N ASP A 83 -9.64 10.78 -14.92
CA ASP A 83 -10.27 11.80 -15.77
C ASP A 83 -11.36 11.19 -16.67
N GLU A 84 -11.09 10.06 -17.32
CA GLU A 84 -12.06 9.33 -18.15
C GLU A 84 -13.33 8.93 -17.36
N LEU A 85 -13.19 8.53 -16.09
CA LEU A 85 -14.29 8.11 -15.22
C LEU A 85 -15.19 9.27 -14.76
N PHE A 86 -14.62 10.47 -14.61
CA PHE A 86 -15.34 11.64 -14.09
C PHE A 86 -15.77 12.63 -15.18
N GLN A 87 -15.20 12.56 -16.39
CA GLN A 87 -15.60 13.37 -17.55
C GLN A 87 -16.77 12.75 -18.34
N THR A 88 -17.24 11.55 -17.98
CA THR A 88 -18.41 10.90 -18.60
C THR A 88 -19.77 11.31 -17.99
N ASN A 89 -19.85 12.45 -17.30
CA ASN A 89 -21.10 13.08 -16.84
C ASN A 89 -21.34 14.44 -17.49
#